data_AF-A0A0C9W5K1-F1
#
_entry.id   AF-A0A0C9W5K1-F1
#
_cell.length_a   1.000
_cell.length_b   1.000
_cell.length_c   1.000
_cell.angle_alpha   90.00
_cell.angle_beta   90.00
_cell.angle_gamma   90.00
#
_symmetry.space_group_name_H-M   'P 1'
#
loop_
_entity.id
_entity.type
_entity.pdbx_description
1 polymer ?
#
loop_
_entity_poly.entity_id
_entity_poly.type
_entity_poly.pdbx_seq_one_letter_code
_entity_poly.pdbx_strand_id
1 'polypeptide(L)' 'MVVLQILDEGSLTDSQGCKVDFENTIICATSNLGFDILASPSSITADAASPTLQKPLS' A
#
# COMPACT_ATOMS: atom_id res chain seq x y z
N MET A 1 -18.74 0.98 1.93
CA MET A 1 -19.36 -0.18 2.61
C MET A 1 -19.32 -1.46 1.78
N VAL A 2 -19.45 -1.42 0.45
CA VAL A 2 -19.47 -2.63 -0.41
C VAL A 2 -18.26 -3.55 -0.23
N VAL A 3 -17.02 -3.03 -0.21
CA VAL A 3 -15.83 -3.88 -0.05
C VAL A 3 -15.80 -4.60 1.30
N LEU A 4 -16.22 -3.93 2.37
CA LEU A 4 -16.31 -4.55 3.70
C LEU A 4 -17.33 -5.68 3.70
N GLN A 5 -18.49 -5.48 3.05
CA GLN A 5 -19.49 -6.53 2.93
C GLN A 5 -18.95 -7.78 2.22
N ILE A 6 -18.18 -7.60 1.14
CA ILE A 6 -17.58 -8.74 0.42
C ILE A 6 -16.55 -9.46 1.31
N LEU A 7 -15.76 -8.71 2.07
CA LEU A 7 -14.72 -9.29 2.96
C LEU A 7 -15.31 -10.01 4.18
N ASP A 8 -16.50 -9.59 4.65
CA ASP A 8 -17.17 -10.20 5.79
C ASP A 8 -18.10 -11.35 5.38
N GLU A 9 -18.98 -11.14 4.40
CA GLU A 9 -20.03 -12.10 4.00
C GLU A 9 -19.62 -13.01 2.83
N GLY A 10 -18.55 -12.70 2.10
CA GLY A 10 -18.11 -13.46 0.94
C GLY A 10 -19.08 -13.43 -0.25
N SER A 11 -20.10 -12.58 -0.23
CA SER A 11 -21.08 -12.44 -1.32
C SER A 11 -21.58 -11.01 -1.46
N LEU A 12 -22.03 -10.63 -2.65
CA LEU A 12 -22.61 -9.31 -2.92
C LEU A 12 -23.81 -9.43 -3.86
N THR A 13 -24.86 -8.65 -3.60
CA THR A 13 -25.96 -8.46 -4.54
C THR A 13 -25.74 -7.19 -5.36
N ASP A 14 -25.76 -7.30 -6.69
CA ASP A 14 -25.64 -6.16 -7.58
C ASP A 14 -26.95 -5.34 -7.68
N SER A 15 -26.95 -4.26 -8.46
CA SER A 15 -28.13 -3.40 -8.63
C SER A 15 -29.30 -4.06 -9.37
N GLN A 16 -29.05 -5.18 -10.06
CA GLN A 16 -30.05 -5.95 -10.79
C GLN A 16 -30.64 -7.09 -9.94
N GLY A 17 -30.16 -7.24 -8.69
CA GLY A 17 -30.60 -8.29 -7.77
C GLY A 17 -29.87 -9.62 -7.95
N CYS A 18 -28.83 -9.69 -8.79
CA CYS A 18 -28.03 -10.89 -8.96
C CYS A 18 -27.09 -11.07 -7.77
N LYS A 19 -27.10 -12.25 -7.14
CA LYS A 19 -26.16 -12.61 -6.08
C LYS A 19 -24.87 -13.18 -6.69
N VAL A 20 -23.74 -12.62 -6.30
CA VAL A 20 -22.40 -13.04 -6.71
C VAL A 20 -21.66 -13.54 -5.47
N ASP A 21 -21.14 -14.77 -5.52
CA ASP A 21 -20.33 -15.35 -4.45
C ASP A 21 -18.83 -15.19 -4.76
N PHE A 22 -18.05 -14.85 -3.73
CA PHE A 22 -16.61 -14.58 -3.76
C PHE A 22 -15.80 -15.63 -2.99
N GLU A 23 -16.40 -16.74 -2.54
CA GLU A 23 -15.76 -17.81 -1.75
C GLU A 23 -14.49 -18.37 -2.41
N ASN A 24 -14.49 -18.49 -3.74
CA ASN A 24 -13.35 -18.96 -4.53
C ASN A 24 -12.61 -17.83 -5.26
N THR A 25 -12.69 -16.60 -4.75
CA THR A 25 -12.09 -15.41 -5.36
C THR A 25 -11.04 -14.80 -4.45
N ILE A 26 -9.85 -14.52 -5.01
CA ILE A 26 -8.83 -13.72 -4.31
C ILE A 26 -9.09 -12.24 -4.59
N ILE A 27 -9.34 -11.47 -3.52
CA ILE A 27 -9.53 -10.03 -3.62
C ILE A 27 -8.16 -9.35 -3.46
N CYS A 28 -7.71 -8.68 -4.51
CA CYS A 28 -6.48 -7.90 -4.49
C CYS A 28 -6.83 -6.41 -4.41
N ALA A 29 -6.52 -5.77 -3.28
CA ALA A 29 -6.71 -4.34 -3.07
C ALA A 29 -5.35 -3.65 -3.01
N THR A 30 -5.19 -2.57 -3.76
CA THR A 30 -4.00 -1.71 -3.69
C THR A 30 -4.42 -0.34 -3.18
N SER A 31 -3.51 0.31 -2.45
CA SER A 31 -3.69 1.68 -2.00
C SER A 31 -2.46 2.48 -2.35
N ASN A 32 -2.67 3.69 -2.84
CA ASN A 32 -1.58 4.63 -3.10
C ASN A 32 -1.15 5.37 -1.82
N LEU A 33 -1.76 5.05 -0.68
CA LEU A 33 -1.42 5.64 0.61
C LEU A 33 -0.01 5.24 1.05
N GLY A 34 0.77 6.22 1.51
CA GLY A 34 2.17 6.01 1.92
C GLY A 34 3.17 6.07 0.77
N PHE A 35 2.72 6.35 -0.46
CA PHE A 35 3.60 6.56 -1.60
C PHE A 35 4.63 7.66 -1.33
N ASP A 36 4.23 8.78 -0.74
CA ASP A 36 5.13 9.90 -0.44
C ASP A 36 6.25 9.54 0.56
N ILE A 37 5.95 8.63 1.50
CA ILE A 37 6.92 8.12 2.48
C ILE A 37 7.93 7.21 1.79
N LEU A 38 7.44 6.33 0.92
CA LEU A 38 8.29 5.43 0.12
C LEU A 38 9.13 6.22 -0.91
N ALA A 39 8.57 7.27 -1.49
CA ALA A 39 9.22 8.14 -2.46
C ALA A 39 10.22 9.12 -1.82
N SER A 40 10.22 9.26 -0.49
CA SER A 40 11.17 10.13 0.20
C SER A 40 12.61 9.58 0.07
N PRO A 41 13.61 10.41 -0.27
CA PRO A 41 14.99 9.96 -0.45
C PRO A 41 15.65 9.45 0.85
N SER A 42 15.03 9.71 2.00
CA SER A 42 15.47 9.22 3.30
C SER A 42 15.08 7.76 3.56
N SER A 43 14.13 7.19 2.80
CA SER A 43 13.66 5.80 2.98
C SER A 43 14.68 4.76 2.51
N ILE A 44 15.65 5.17 1.68
CA ILE A 44 16.70 4.33 1.10
C ILE A 44 18.04 4.40 1.84
N THR A 45 18.17 5.16 2.93
CA THR A 45 19.42 5.29 3.70
C THR A 45 19.24 4.87 5.16
N ALA A 46 19.20 3.57 5.41
CA ALA A 46 19.63 3.03 6.69
C ALA A 46 21.13 2.70 6.56
N ASP A 47 21.96 3.36 7.36
CA ASP A 47 23.43 3.25 7.41
C ASP A 47 24.25 3.82 6.23
N ALA A 48 24.68 5.08 6.39
CA ALA A 48 26.07 5.48 6.12
C ALA A 48 26.33 6.88 6.71
N ALA A 49 26.24 7.00 8.04
CA ALA A 49 26.94 8.09 8.70
C ALA A 49 28.45 7.84 8.59
N SER A 50 29.11 8.53 7.67
CA SER A 50 30.55 8.80 7.76
C SER A 50 30.77 10.29 7.52
N PRO A 51 31.07 11.09 8.56
CA PRO A 51 31.47 12.47 8.38
C PRO A 51 32.91 12.47 7.88
N THR A 52 33.11 12.36 6.56
CA THR A 52 34.45 12.49 5.98
C THR A 52 34.84 13.97 5.98
N LEU A 53 35.82 14.27 6.84
CA LEU A 53 36.55 15.52 7.01
C LEU A 53 36.74 16.29 5.69
N GLN A 54 36.03 17.39 5.51
CA GLN A 54 36.46 18.43 4.57
C GLN A 54 37.64 19.18 5.21
N LYS A 55 38.85 18.76 4.85
CA LYS A 55 40.06 19.54 5.14
C LYS A 55 39.96 20.89 4.41
N PRO A 56 40.14 22.04 5.09
CA PRO A 56 40.13 23.33 4.40
C PRO A 56 41.32 23.38 3.45
N LEU A 57 41.05 23.59 2.15
CA LEU A 57 42.09 23.89 1.17
C LEU A 57 42.56 25.33 1.44
N SER A 58 43.87 25.47 1.65
CA SER A 58 44.56 26.76 1.74
C SER A 58 44.51 27.49 0.41
#